data_AF-V4LR58-F1
#
_entry.id   AF-V4LR58-F1
#
_cell.length_a   1.000
_cell.length_b   1.000
_cell.length_c   1.000
_cell.angle_alpha   90.00
_cell.angle_beta   90.00
_cell.angle_gamma   90.00
#
_symmetry.space_group_name_H-M   'P 1'
#
loop_
_entity.id
_entity.type
_entity.pdbx_description
1 polymer ?
#
loop_
_entity_poly.entity_id
_entity_poly.type
_entity_poly.pdbx_seq_one_letter_code
_entity_poly.pdbx_strand_id
1 'polypeptide(L)'
;MAKNVYQLSPLEDLVLAKMLVRVNPIVTNNLAGTRSFSEERYGSVTRIYIVCGEDLTVPEDYQRWMISNFPPKEVMEIKDADHMAMFSKPQELCALLLEIADKYA
;
A
#
# COMPACT_ATOMS: atom_id res chain seq x y z
N MET A 1 2.95 -12.86 9.07
CA MET A 1 4.11 -12.04 8.66
C MET A 1 4.95 -12.76 7.60
N ALA A 2 5.73 -13.79 7.94
CA ALA A 2 6.60 -14.47 6.96
C ALA A 2 5.89 -14.95 5.68
N LYS A 3 4.74 -15.62 5.82
CA LYS A 3 4.03 -16.24 4.69
C LYS A 3 3.05 -15.32 3.94
N ASN A 4 2.72 -14.15 4.50
CA ASN A 4 1.62 -13.32 3.99
C ASN A 4 2.03 -11.84 3.76
N VAL A 5 3.13 -11.40 4.36
CA VAL A 5 3.60 -10.01 4.33
C VAL A 5 4.99 -9.92 3.71
N TYR A 6 5.88 -10.88 4.00
CA TYR A 6 7.28 -10.90 3.56
C TYR A 6 7.60 -12.13 2.70
N GLN A 7 6.62 -12.70 1.99
CA GLN A 7 6.79 -13.96 1.27
C GLN A 7 7.70 -13.86 0.04
N LEU A 8 7.89 -12.65 -0.51
CA LEU A 8 8.82 -12.37 -1.61
C LEU A 8 9.97 -11.45 -1.17
N SER A 9 9.95 -10.96 0.06
CA SER A 9 10.99 -10.12 0.64
C SER A 9 12.22 -10.93 1.09
N PRO A 10 13.42 -10.32 1.16
CA PRO A 10 14.60 -10.93 1.76
C PRO A 10 14.37 -11.43 3.19
N LEU A 11 15.09 -12.50 3.57
CA LEU A 11 14.95 -13.10 4.90
C LEU A 11 15.41 -12.15 6.00
N GLU A 12 16.42 -11.34 5.71
CA GLU A 12 16.98 -10.32 6.58
C GLU A 12 15.91 -9.31 7.01
N ASP A 13 15.06 -8.87 6.07
CA ASP A 13 13.97 -7.93 6.35
C ASP A 13 12.88 -8.57 7.21
N LEU A 14 12.57 -9.86 7.01
CA LEU A 14 11.67 -10.60 7.88
C LEU A 14 12.24 -10.72 9.31
N VAL A 15 13.55 -10.98 9.45
CA VAL A 15 14.21 -11.05 10.76
C VAL A 15 14.16 -9.68 11.44
N LEU A 16 14.46 -8.61 10.70
CA LEU A 16 14.38 -7.24 11.18
C LEU A 16 12.96 -6.90 11.65
N ALA A 17 11.94 -7.26 10.87
CA ALA A 17 10.54 -7.07 11.23
C ALA A 17 10.17 -7.79 12.54
N LYS A 18 10.65 -9.02 12.75
CA LYS A 18 10.43 -9.75 14.02
C LYS A 18 11.07 -9.05 15.23
N MET A 19 12.16 -8.31 15.03
CA MET A 19 12.84 -7.59 16.11
C MET A 19 12.19 -6.23 16.41
N LEU A 20 11.62 -5.58 15.40
CA LEU A 20 11.19 -4.19 15.49
C LEU A 20 9.67 -3.98 15.54
N VAL A 21 8.86 -4.92 15.05
CA VAL A 21 7.40 -4.76 15.03
C VAL A 21 6.87 -4.73 16.46
N ARG A 22 6.06 -3.71 16.73
CA ARG A 22 5.40 -3.50 18.02
C ARG A 22 3.91 -3.76 17.86
N VAL A 23 3.25 -4.12 18.96
CA VAL A 23 1.79 -4.21 19.00
C VAL A 23 1.21 -2.84 18.66
N ASN A 24 0.48 -2.77 17.55
CA ASN A 24 -0.38 -1.64 17.22
C ASN A 24 -1.79 -2.02 17.66
N PRO A 25 -2.44 -1.28 18.58
CA PRO A 25 -3.86 -1.48 18.85
C PRO A 25 -4.62 -1.13 17.56
N ILE A 26 -4.97 -2.15 16.78
CA ILE A 26 -5.79 -2.00 15.58
C ILE A 26 -7.03 -1.22 16.01
N VAL A 27 -7.14 -0.01 15.47
CA VAL A 27 -8.15 0.96 15.85
C VAL A 27 -9.53 0.33 15.64
N THR A 28 -10.37 0.59 16.63
CA THR A 28 -11.71 0.06 16.89
C THR A 28 -12.68 0.22 15.71
N ASN A 29 -13.91 -0.33 15.84
CA ASN A 29 -15.06 -0.15 14.91
C ASN A 29 -15.44 1.32 14.59
N ASN A 30 -14.64 2.30 15.01
CA ASN A 30 -14.84 3.73 14.81
C ASN A 30 -13.57 4.39 14.25
N LEU A 31 -13.12 3.96 13.07
CA LEU A 31 -11.93 4.48 12.38
C LEU A 31 -12.00 5.98 12.03
N ALA A 32 -13.20 6.57 11.94
CA ALA A 32 -13.40 7.98 11.57
C ALA A 32 -13.58 8.94 12.77
N GLY A 33 -13.83 8.43 13.97
CA GLY A 33 -14.62 9.23 14.93
C GLY A 33 -15.97 9.62 14.31
N THR A 34 -16.57 10.74 14.74
CA THR A 34 -17.89 11.20 14.25
C THR A 34 -17.87 11.97 12.92
N ARG A 35 -16.73 12.08 12.22
CA ARG A 35 -16.60 12.90 11.00
C ARG A 35 -15.97 12.15 9.83
N SER A 36 -16.71 12.09 8.74
CA SER A 36 -16.22 11.62 7.44
C SER A 36 -15.25 12.62 6.79
N PHE A 37 -14.43 12.13 5.87
CA PHE A 37 -13.63 12.97 4.97
C PHE A 37 -14.53 13.85 4.09
N SER A 38 -14.02 14.99 3.63
CA SER A 38 -14.74 15.93 2.75
C SER A 38 -14.11 16.03 1.37
N GLU A 39 -14.96 16.29 0.36
CA GLU A 39 -14.52 16.51 -1.03
C GLU A 39 -13.63 17.75 -1.16
N GLU A 40 -13.94 18.84 -0.45
CA GLU A 40 -13.17 20.09 -0.49
C GLU A 40 -11.72 19.91 0.00
N ARG A 41 -11.47 18.97 0.93
CA ARG A 41 -10.14 18.75 1.53
C ARG A 41 -9.51 17.44 1.07
N TYR A 42 -10.03 16.30 1.50
CA TYR A 42 -9.42 15.01 1.17
C TYR A 42 -9.68 14.64 -0.30
N GLY A 43 -10.90 14.90 -0.79
CA GLY A 43 -11.26 14.61 -2.18
C GLY A 43 -10.52 15.46 -3.21
N SER A 44 -10.04 16.65 -2.82
CA SER A 44 -9.31 17.55 -3.72
C SER A 44 -7.85 17.17 -3.95
N VAL A 45 -7.29 16.27 -3.14
CA VAL A 45 -5.91 15.78 -3.33
C VAL A 45 -5.86 14.72 -4.42
N THR A 46 -4.92 14.87 -5.36
CA THR A 46 -4.62 13.86 -6.38
C THR A 46 -4.18 12.56 -5.72
N ARG A 47 -4.90 11.47 -5.99
CA ARG A 47 -4.57 10.13 -5.47
C ARG A 47 -4.04 9.25 -6.59
N ILE A 48 -2.94 8.56 -6.32
CA ILE A 48 -2.39 7.51 -7.17
C ILE A 48 -2.37 6.23 -6.35
N TYR A 49 -2.72 5.10 -6.95
CA TYR A 49 -2.71 3.80 -6.28
C TYR A 49 -1.69 2.87 -6.96
N ILE A 50 -0.77 2.29 -6.20
CA ILE A 50 0.19 1.29 -6.71
C ILE A 50 -0.27 -0.09 -6.22
N VAL A 51 -0.66 -0.95 -7.15
CA VAL A 51 -1.07 -2.33 -6.86
C VAL A 51 0.16 -3.21 -6.66
N CYS A 52 0.13 -4.03 -5.60
CA CYS A 52 1.12 -5.09 -5.39
C CYS A 52 0.46 -6.43 -5.75
N GLY A 53 0.88 -7.04 -6.86
CA GLY A 53 0.17 -8.17 -7.47
C GLY A 53 0.22 -9.46 -6.63
N GLU A 54 1.30 -9.69 -5.90
CA GLU A 54 1.50 -10.88 -5.06
C GLU A 54 1.19 -10.60 -3.57
N ASP A 55 0.45 -9.54 -3.25
CA ASP A 55 0.06 -9.22 -1.89
C ASP A 55 -0.96 -10.24 -1.34
N LEU A 56 -0.63 -10.89 -0.22
CA LEU A 56 -1.47 -11.89 0.45
C LEU A 56 -2.17 -11.34 1.71
N THR A 57 -1.90 -10.09 2.08
CA THR A 57 -2.55 -9.38 3.19
C THR A 57 -3.69 -8.51 2.69
N VAL A 58 -3.50 -7.86 1.55
CA VAL A 58 -4.52 -7.12 0.81
C VAL A 58 -4.55 -7.70 -0.62
N PRO A 59 -5.26 -8.82 -0.84
CA PRO A 59 -5.25 -9.51 -2.13
C PRO A 59 -5.58 -8.58 -3.29
N GLU A 60 -5.02 -8.85 -4.47
CA GLU A 60 -5.21 -7.99 -5.65
C GLU A 60 -6.69 -7.69 -5.90
N ASP A 61 -7.57 -8.69 -5.88
CA ASP A 61 -9.03 -8.50 -6.04
C ASP A 61 -9.62 -7.47 -5.06
N TYR A 62 -9.12 -7.45 -3.83
CA TYR A 62 -9.55 -6.47 -2.83
C TYR A 62 -8.98 -5.07 -3.10
N GLN A 63 -7.73 -4.98 -3.57
CA GLN A 63 -7.17 -3.71 -4.04
C GLN A 63 -7.95 -3.16 -5.24
N ARG A 64 -8.31 -4.02 -6.21
CA ARG A 64 -9.15 -3.65 -7.37
C ARG A 64 -10.56 -3.25 -6.94
N TRP A 65 -11.13 -3.92 -5.94
CA TRP A 65 -12.39 -3.50 -5.33
C TRP A 65 -12.27 -2.11 -4.70
N MET A 66 -11.23 -1.82 -3.91
CA MET A 66 -10.99 -0.50 -3.33
C MET A 66 -10.87 0.59 -4.42
N ILE A 67 -10.11 0.33 -5.48
CA ILE A 67 -9.95 1.21 -6.64
C ILE A 67 -11.30 1.50 -7.29
N SER A 68 -12.15 0.48 -7.45
CA SER A 68 -13.46 0.64 -8.07
C SER A 68 -14.43 1.44 -7.19
N ASN A 69 -14.36 1.26 -5.87
CA ASN A 69 -15.22 1.99 -4.92
C ASN A 69 -14.80 3.46 -4.74
N PHE A 70 -13.51 3.75 -4.82
CA PHE A 70 -12.99 5.11 -4.70
C PHE A 70 -11.88 5.37 -5.72
N PRO A 71 -12.26 5.69 -6.97
CA PRO A 71 -11.32 5.80 -8.09
C PRO A 71 -10.19 6.80 -7.79
N PRO A 72 -8.92 6.38 -7.92
CA PRO A 72 -7.78 7.30 -7.94
C PRO A 72 -7.66 7.96 -9.32
N LYS A 73 -6.78 8.96 -9.42
CA LYS A 73 -6.44 9.61 -10.69
C LYS A 73 -5.72 8.66 -11.65
N GLU A 74 -4.89 7.79 -11.11
CA GLU A 74 -4.11 6.80 -11.85
C GLU A 74 -3.86 5.56 -10.99
N VAL A 75 -3.72 4.41 -11.65
CA VAL A 75 -3.36 3.14 -11.04
C VAL A 75 -2.10 2.64 -11.73
N MET A 76 -1.08 2.35 -10.92
CA MET A 76 0.16 1.69 -11.34
C MET A 76 0.24 0.32 -10.69
N GLU A 77 1.19 -0.52 -11.10
CA GLU A 77 1.26 -1.90 -10.61
C GLU A 77 2.70 -2.40 -10.58
N ILE A 78 3.03 -3.12 -9.51
CA ILE A 78 4.23 -3.94 -9.38
C ILE A 78 3.76 -5.39 -9.25
N LYS A 79 3.87 -6.15 -10.34
CA LYS A 79 3.31 -7.50 -10.46
C LYS A 79 3.84 -8.44 -9.38
N ASP A 80 5.16 -8.54 -9.25
CA ASP A 80 5.79 -9.51 -8.35
C ASP A 80 6.15 -8.91 -6.97
N ALA A 81 5.38 -7.93 -6.48
CA ALA A 81 5.56 -7.36 -5.15
C ALA A 81 4.66 -8.07 -4.13
N ASP A 82 5.25 -8.45 -2.98
CA ASP A 82 4.46 -8.80 -1.80
C ASP A 82 3.86 -7.54 -1.12
N HIS A 83 3.24 -7.71 0.05
CA HIS A 83 2.70 -6.58 0.81
C HIS A 83 3.75 -5.51 1.14
N MET A 84 5.02 -5.91 1.22
CA MET A 84 6.14 -5.05 1.52
C MET A 84 6.92 -4.71 0.24
N ALA A 85 6.26 -4.06 -0.73
CA ALA A 85 6.89 -3.64 -1.99
C ALA A 85 8.20 -2.86 -1.82
N MET A 86 8.36 -2.13 -0.70
CA MET A 86 9.61 -1.43 -0.37
C MET A 86 10.79 -2.36 0.00
N PHE A 87 10.53 -3.64 0.28
CA PHE A 87 11.54 -4.67 0.53
C PHE A 87 11.62 -5.69 -0.61
N SER A 88 10.49 -6.18 -1.11
CA SER A 88 10.48 -7.14 -2.22
C SER A 88 10.86 -6.50 -3.55
N LYS A 89 10.43 -5.27 -3.81
CA LYS A 89 10.61 -4.55 -5.10
C LYS A 89 11.02 -3.07 -4.95
N PRO A 90 12.07 -2.74 -4.18
CA PRO A 90 12.43 -1.36 -3.85
C PRO A 90 12.75 -0.48 -5.06
N GLN A 91 13.43 -1.02 -6.09
CA GLN A 91 13.81 -0.24 -7.26
C GLN A 91 12.61 0.05 -8.17
N GLU A 92 11.73 -0.92 -8.37
CA GLU A 92 10.49 -0.74 -9.15
C GLU A 92 9.58 0.28 -8.45
N LEU A 93 9.41 0.16 -7.13
CA LEU A 93 8.66 1.14 -6.35
C LEU A 93 9.27 2.54 -6.43
N CYS A 94 10.59 2.66 -6.33
CA CYS A 94 11.29 3.94 -6.47
C CYS A 94 11.06 4.57 -7.85
N ALA A 95 11.16 3.77 -8.92
CA ALA A 95 10.93 4.25 -10.28
C ALA A 95 9.50 4.79 -10.46
N LEU A 96 8.48 4.07 -9.97
CA LEU A 96 7.09 4.53 -10.03
C LEU A 96 6.88 5.82 -9.22
N LEU A 97 7.49 5.93 -8.03
CA LEU A 97 7.40 7.16 -7.22
C LEU A 97 8.06 8.35 -7.91
N LEU A 98 9.19 8.15 -8.60
CA LEU A 98 9.85 9.19 -9.39
C LEU A 98 9.00 9.61 -10.59
N GLU A 99 8.36 8.66 -11.27
CA GLU A 99 7.41 8.96 -12.36
C GLU A 99 6.22 9.79 -11.85
N ILE A 100 5.64 9.43 -10.70
CA ILE A 100 4.57 10.20 -10.07
C ILE A 100 5.05 11.61 -9.74
N ALA A 101 6.25 11.74 -9.16
CA ALA A 101 6.82 13.03 -8.82
C ALA A 101 7.04 13.91 -10.06
N ASP A 102 7.55 13.36 -11.16
CA ASP A 102 7.76 14.09 -12.41
C ASP A 102 6.42 14.53 -13.06
N LYS A 103 5.41 13.66 -13.02
CA LYS A 103 4.12 13.88 -13.67
C LYS A 103 3.18 14.82 -12.92
N TYR A 104 3.30 14.89 -11.59
CA TYR A 104 2.35 15.58 -10.71
C TYR A 104 2.99 16.61 -9.77
N ALA A 105 4.26 16.98 -9.98
CA ALA A 105 4.92 18.10 -9.30
C ALA A 105 4.36 19.48 -9.70
#